data_AF-A0A132PNF7-F1
#
_entry.id   AF-A0A132PNF7-F1
#
_cell.length_a   1.000
_cell.length_b   1.000
_cell.length_c   1.000
_cell.angle_alpha   90.00
_cell.angle_beta   90.00
_cell.angle_gamma   90.00
#
_symmetry.space_group_name_H-M   'P 1'
#
loop_
_entity.id
_entity.type
_entity.pdbx_description
1 polymer ?
#
loop_
_entity_poly.entity_id
_entity_poly.type
_entity_poly.pdbx_seq_one_letter_code
_entity_poly.pdbx_strand_id
1 'polypeptide(L)'
;MHAFRRYLAIQGMTLIFGIVGPIFLVVYFAVQPEPGLKWMYWFGLFITAADVLIALAVTESSLKEDRTPTDVRLAVAFQNFRRRHDDS
;
A
#
# COMPACT_ATOMS: atom_id res chain seq x y z
N MET A 1 -18.77 -12.06 -0.70
CA MET A 1 -19.22 -10.85 0.03
C MET A 1 -18.31 -10.44 1.21
N HIS A 2 -17.46 -11.30 1.79
CA HIS A 2 -16.66 -10.94 2.97
C HIS A 2 -15.33 -10.21 2.65
N ALA A 3 -14.63 -10.64 1.59
CA ALA A 3 -13.36 -10.02 1.17
C ALA A 3 -13.56 -8.57 0.72
N PHE A 4 -14.59 -8.29 -0.08
CA PHE A 4 -14.93 -6.93 -0.53
C PHE A 4 -15.17 -5.97 0.65
N ARG A 5 -15.94 -6.41 1.66
CA ARG A 5 -16.22 -5.60 2.85
C ARG A 5 -14.97 -5.36 3.71
N ARG A 6 -14.06 -6.33 3.81
CA ARG A 6 -12.76 -6.17 4.46
C ARG A 6 -11.87 -5.18 3.71
N TYR A 7 -11.83 -5.28 2.38
CA TYR A 7 -11.05 -4.37 1.54
C TYR A 7 -11.55 -2.93 1.68
N LEU A 8 -12.87 -2.72 1.62
CA LEU A 8 -13.50 -1.40 1.79
C LEU A 8 -13.21 -0.80 3.19
N ALA A 9 -13.21 -1.63 4.24
CA ALA A 9 -12.90 -1.18 5.59
C ALA A 9 -11.43 -0.79 5.76
N ILE A 10 -10.51 -1.59 5.21
CA ILE A 10 -9.06 -1.30 5.24
C ILE A 10 -8.77 -0.05 4.41
N GLN A 11 -9.36 0.07 3.22
CA GLN A 11 -9.19 1.21 2.31
C GLN A 11 -9.78 2.51 2.89
N GLY A 12 -10.92 2.43 3.57
CA GLY A 12 -11.49 3.54 4.32
C GLY A 12 -10.58 3.98 5.47
N MET A 13 -10.00 3.05 6.22
CA MET A 13 -9.02 3.39 7.25
C MET A 13 -7.77 4.03 6.66
N THR A 14 -7.21 3.49 5.57
CA THR A 14 -6.01 4.09 4.92
C THR A 14 -6.29 5.49 4.39
N LEU A 15 -7.47 5.76 3.84
CA LEU A 15 -7.84 7.11 3.41
C LEU A 15 -7.99 8.09 4.58
N ILE A 16 -8.55 7.65 5.71
CA ILE A 16 -8.71 8.47 6.90
C ILE A 16 -7.34 8.76 7.53
N PHE A 17 -6.50 7.75 7.74
CA PHE A 17 -5.17 7.92 8.34
C PHE A 17 -4.17 8.60 7.40
N GLY A 18 -4.24 8.36 6.10
CA GLY A 18 -3.34 8.98 5.12
C GLY A 18 -3.55 10.47 4.92
N ILE A 19 -4.77 10.97 5.13
CA ILE A 19 -5.07 12.41 5.09
C ILE A 19 -4.76 13.14 6.40
N VAL A 20 -4.70 12.41 7.53
CA VAL A 20 -4.42 12.99 8.86
C VAL A 20 -3.06 13.69 8.88
N GLY A 21 -2.05 13.12 8.24
CA GLY A 21 -0.70 13.70 8.15
C GLY A 21 -0.68 15.10 7.49
N PRO A 22 -1.15 15.24 6.25
CA PRO A 22 -1.29 16.53 5.57
C PRO A 22 -2.15 17.54 6.33
N ILE A 23 -3.29 17.12 6.90
CA ILE A 23 -4.16 18.01 7.68
C ILE A 23 -3.43 18.55 8.92
N PHE A 24 -2.73 17.70 9.68
CA PHE A 24 -1.98 18.13 10.86
C PHE A 24 -0.89 19.16 10.51
N LEU A 25 -0.18 18.94 9.41
CA LEU A 25 0.83 19.89 8.92
C LEU A 25 0.18 21.22 8.49
N VAL A 26 -0.91 21.17 7.72
CA VAL A 26 -1.66 22.37 7.31
C VAL A 26 -2.16 23.15 8.53
N VAL A 27 -2.73 22.48 9.54
CA VAL A 27 -3.21 23.14 10.77
C VAL A 27 -2.04 23.72 11.58
N TYR A 28 -0.91 23.03 11.66
CA TYR A 28 0.28 23.55 12.35
C TYR A 28 0.81 24.84 11.73
N PHE A 29 0.79 24.95 10.40
CA PHE A 29 1.21 26.17 9.69
C PHE A 29 0.11 27.25 9.63
N ALA A 30 -1.17 26.87 9.69
CA ALA A 30 -2.30 27.80 9.64
C ALA A 30 -2.62 28.46 10.99
N VAL A 31 -2.41 27.75 12.09
CA VAL A 31 -2.56 28.30 13.45
C VAL A 31 -1.27 29.05 13.80
N GLN A 32 -1.38 30.32 14.18
CA GLN A 32 -0.25 31.14 14.65
C GLN A 32 0.59 30.36 15.69
N PRO A 33 1.92 30.56 15.75
CA PRO A 33 2.84 29.70 16.49
C PRO A 33 2.68 29.85 18.02
N GLU A 34 1.61 29.28 18.53
CA GLU A 34 1.35 29.06 19.95
C GLU A 34 2.31 27.96 20.44
N PRO A 35 3.07 28.19 21.52
CA PRO A 35 4.04 27.23 22.05
C PRO A 35 3.48 25.81 22.31
N GLY A 36 2.16 25.70 22.54
CA GLY A 36 1.47 24.42 22.75
C GLY A 36 1.36 23.53 21.51
N LEU A 37 1.47 24.09 20.30
CA LEU A 37 1.29 23.32 19.05
C LEU A 37 2.55 22.58 18.57
N LYS A 38 3.72 22.77 19.20
CA LYS A 38 4.95 22.06 18.81
C LYS A 38 4.81 20.54 18.84
N TRP A 39 4.01 20.01 19.77
CA TRP A 39 3.71 18.57 19.84
C TRP A 39 2.96 18.07 18.60
N MET A 40 2.08 18.90 18.04
CA MET A 40 1.30 18.60 16.85
C MET A 40 2.18 18.47 15.61
N TYR A 41 3.23 19.31 15.50
CA TYR A 41 4.21 19.20 14.40
C TYR A 41 4.94 17.86 14.40
N TRP A 42 5.51 17.47 15.55
CA TRP A 42 6.29 16.23 15.66
C TRP A 42 5.42 14.97 15.47
N PHE A 43 4.23 14.94 16.07
CA PHE A 43 3.30 13.83 15.85
C PHE A 43 2.76 13.81 14.42
N GLY A 44 2.42 14.96 13.84
CA GLY A 44 1.96 15.06 12.45
C GLY A 44 3.02 14.57 11.46
N LEU A 45 4.27 14.96 11.65
CA LEU A 45 5.40 14.50 10.84
C LEU A 45 5.61 12.99 10.99
N PHE A 46 5.53 12.46 12.22
CA PHE A 46 5.68 11.04 12.49
C PHE A 46 4.57 10.20 11.84
N ILE A 47 3.30 10.60 11.99
CA ILE A 47 2.16 9.91 11.37
C ILE A 47 2.27 9.95 9.84
N THR A 48 2.64 11.10 9.26
CA THR A 48 2.84 11.23 7.81
C THR A 48 3.95 10.30 7.32
N ALA A 49 5.08 10.27 8.00
CA ALA A 49 6.20 9.41 7.63
C ALA A 49 5.83 7.93 7.73
N ALA A 50 5.14 7.53 8.80
CA ALA A 50 4.67 6.16 8.98
C ALA A 50 3.67 5.75 7.88
N ASP A 51 2.75 6.64 7.48
CA ASP A 51 1.77 6.39 6.42
C ASP A 51 2.46 6.14 5.06
N VAL A 52 3.42 7.00 4.70
CA VAL A 52 4.23 6.83 3.47
C VAL A 52 5.02 5.53 3.49
N LEU A 53 5.64 5.17 4.62
CA LEU A 53 6.40 3.92 4.75
C LEU A 53 5.49 2.69 4.63
N ILE A 54 4.29 2.72 5.19
CA ILE A 54 3.29 1.66 5.02
C ILE A 54 2.87 1.56 3.56
N ALA A 55 2.60 2.69 2.88
CA ALA A 55 2.24 2.70 1.46
C ALA A 55 3.33 2.08 0.58
N LEU A 56 4.61 2.41 0.86
CA LEU A 56 5.75 1.81 0.17
C LEU A 56 5.87 0.30 0.45
N ALA A 57 5.71 -0.13 1.71
CA ALA A 57 5.76 -1.55 2.08
C ALA A 57 4.64 -2.37 1.42
N VAL A 58 3.42 -1.83 1.34
CA VAL A 58 2.28 -2.46 0.65
C VAL A 58 2.51 -2.50 -0.86
N THR A 59 3.09 -1.44 -1.44
CA THR A 59 3.43 -1.42 -2.86
C THR A 59 4.50 -2.47 -3.19
N GLU A 60 5.53 -2.58 -2.35
CA GLU A 60 6.59 -3.59 -2.50
C GLU A 60 6.03 -5.02 -2.38
N SER A 61 5.15 -5.27 -1.41
CA SER A 61 4.52 -6.59 -1.28
C SER A 61 3.61 -6.93 -2.46
N SER A 62 2.86 -5.95 -2.98
CA SER A 62 2.00 -6.11 -4.16
C SER A 62 2.81 -6.39 -5.43
N LEU A 63 3.92 -5.69 -5.65
CA LEU A 63 4.82 -5.95 -6.77
C LEU A 63 5.48 -7.34 -6.72
N LYS A 64 5.65 -7.90 -5.51
CA LYS A 64 6.17 -9.26 -5.32
C LYS A 64 5.14 -10.33 -5.72
N GLU A 65 3.86 -10.05 -5.48
CA GLU A 65 2.75 -10.92 -5.86
C GLU A 65 2.52 -10.95 -7.37
N ASP A 66 2.74 -9.82 -8.07
CA ASP A 66 2.60 -9.69 -9.52
C ASP A 66 3.75 -10.31 -10.35
N ARG A 67 4.78 -10.88 -9.70
CA ARG A 67 5.81 -11.65 -10.42
C ARG A 67 5.17 -12.93 -10.96
N THR A 68 4.78 -12.88 -12.24
CA THR A 68 4.31 -14.00 -13.11
C THR A 68 3.93 -15.24 -12.31
N PRO A 69 2.63 -15.52 -12.11
CA PRO A 69 2.18 -16.65 -11.32
C PRO A 69 2.96 -17.88 -11.75
N THR A 70 3.59 -18.55 -10.79
CA THR A 70 4.39 -19.76 -11.06
C THR A 70 3.60 -20.75 -11.91
N ASP A 71 2.28 -20.74 -11.76
CA ASP A 71 1.25 -21.43 -12.51
C ASP A 71 1.29 -21.13 -14.02
N VAL A 72 1.46 -19.87 -14.43
CA VAL A 72 1.60 -19.47 -15.83
C VAL A 72 2.92 -19.99 -16.41
N ARG A 73 4.02 -19.88 -15.65
CA ARG A 73 5.31 -20.44 -16.07
C ARG A 73 5.26 -21.96 -16.18
N LEU A 74 4.60 -22.63 -15.24
CA LEU A 74 4.36 -24.07 -15.28
C LEU A 74 3.50 -24.45 -16.47
N ALA A 75 2.40 -23.72 -16.71
CA ALA A 75 1.50 -23.96 -17.83
C ALA A 75 2.23 -23.83 -19.17
N VAL A 76 3.03 -22.77 -19.37
CA VAL A 76 3.85 -22.58 -20.58
C VAL A 76 4.89 -23.69 -20.73
N ALA A 77 5.55 -24.09 -19.64
CA ALA A 77 6.54 -25.18 -19.67
C ALA A 77 5.90 -26.54 -20.04
N PHE A 78 4.74 -26.86 -19.46
CA PHE A 78 3.97 -28.06 -19.79
C PHE A 78 3.46 -28.04 -21.23
N GLN A 79 3.04 -26.87 -21.73
CA GLN A 79 2.57 -26.72 -23.10
C GLN A 79 3.70 -26.99 -24.11
N ASN A 80 4.90 -26.46 -23.84
CA ASN A 80 6.10 -26.74 -24.64
C ASN A 80 6.55 -28.20 -24.56
N PHE A 81 6.35 -28.86 -23.41
CA PHE A 81 6.63 -30.29 -23.28
C PHE A 81 5.66 -31.14 -24.11
N ARG A 82 4.35 -30.85 -24.02
CA ARG A 82 3.31 -31.56 -24.78
C ARG A 82 3.51 -31.42 -26.29
N ARG A 83 3.82 -30.22 -26.76
CA ARG A 83 4.08 -29.95 -28.18
C ARG A 83 5.22 -30.81 -28.74
N ARG A 84 6.31 -31.00 -27.98
CA ARG A 84 7.44 -31.85 -28.39
C ARG A 84 7.06 -33.33 -28.51
N HIS A 85 6.09 -33.80 -27.73
CA HIS A 85 5.65 -35.18 -27.76
C HIS A 85 4.69 -35.47 -28.95
N ASP A 86 3.91 -34.49 -29.40
CA ASP A 86 3.04 -34.66 -30.59
C ASP A 86 3.83 -34.60 -31.91
N ASP A 87 5.02 -34.00 -31.90
CA ASP A 87 5.90 -33.87 -33.08
C ASP A 87 6.87 -35.07 -33.27
N SER A 88 6.82 -36.09 -32.40
CA SER A 88 7.68 -37.30 -32.45
C SER A 88 6.90 -38.55 -32.84
#